data_AF-A0A7J5F233-F1
#
_entry.id   AF-A0A7J5F233-F1
#
_cell.length_a   1.000
_cell.length_b   1.000
_cell.length_c   1.000
_cell.angle_alpha   90.00
_cell.angle_beta   90.00
_cell.angle_gamma   90.00
#
_symmetry.space_group_name_H-M   'P 1'
#
loop_
_entity.id
_entity.type
_entity.pdbx_description
1 polymer ?
#
loop_
_entity_poly.entity_id
_entity_poly.type
_entity_poly.pdbx_seq_one_letter_code
_entity_poly.pdbx_strand_id
1 'polypeptide(L)'
;MPSDPGTFSYSALRDRPQEFIVGCQPFIRACIGYYIRKGMVRLADEEDFAQSVTAELIERLPVITARFREQSNFQPYMGAVIHNIILKLRRGQRDMTEVPLLHEAEADRSADPSVPLLLESEVEQFHVIMVLLYRERHRFLLCAKVYLDLEIFASDIRRALPNISAAAAASILAFNEPATRPKRLDERFAVVADALQRFGSHIIEGDSLRRWTQRNMEHVLSLLNGDPPLSAHDHDTLAALIERYTRSEHYPQ
;
A
#
# COMPACT_ATOMS: atom_id res chain seq x y z
N MET A 1 25.61 19.17 5.77
CA MET A 1 24.49 18.45 6.41
C MET A 1 24.07 17.35 5.46
N PRO A 2 24.10 16.07 5.86
CA PRO A 2 23.62 15.00 5.00
C PRO A 2 22.10 15.08 4.93
N SER A 3 21.59 15.31 3.72
CA SER A 3 20.17 15.26 3.37
C SER A 3 19.58 13.92 3.82
N ASP A 4 18.34 13.94 4.30
CA ASP A 4 17.56 12.75 4.65
C ASP A 4 17.62 11.73 3.48
N PRO A 5 18.08 10.48 3.69
CA PRO A 5 18.23 9.49 2.62
C PRO A 5 16.87 9.16 2.03
N GLY A 6 16.47 9.87 0.97
CA GLY A 6 15.14 9.71 0.37
C GLY A 6 14.49 10.99 -0.14
N THR A 7 15.02 12.18 0.17
CA THR A 7 14.45 13.44 -0.35
C THR A 7 15.14 13.87 -1.64
N PHE A 8 14.49 13.61 -2.77
CA PHE A 8 14.91 14.10 -4.09
C PHE A 8 13.91 15.14 -4.58
N SER A 9 14.42 16.29 -5.03
CA SER A 9 13.60 17.36 -5.58
C SER A 9 13.62 17.35 -7.11
N TYR A 10 12.57 17.89 -7.72
CA TYR A 10 12.52 18.10 -9.17
C TYR A 10 13.63 19.07 -9.63
N SER A 11 13.98 20.06 -8.82
CA SER A 11 15.10 20.96 -9.10
C SER A 11 16.44 20.22 -9.23
N ALA A 12 16.68 19.19 -8.41
CA ALA A 12 17.88 18.37 -8.53
C ALA A 12 17.93 17.61 -9.86
N LEU A 13 16.79 17.06 -10.32
CA LEU A 13 16.70 16.40 -11.62
C LEU A 13 17.02 17.36 -12.78
N ARG A 14 16.44 18.57 -12.76
CA ARG A 14 16.62 19.56 -13.85
C ARG A 14 18.03 20.11 -13.90
N ASP A 15 18.57 20.50 -12.75
CA ASP A 15 19.81 21.28 -12.69
C ASP A 15 21.03 20.36 -12.68
N ARG A 16 20.92 19.17 -12.06
CA ARG A 16 22.04 18.22 -11.83
C ARG A 16 21.58 16.76 -11.96
N PRO A 17 21.21 16.29 -13.17
CA PRO A 17 20.62 14.97 -13.38
C PRO A 17 21.53 13.81 -12.94
N GLN A 18 22.85 13.96 -13.03
CA GLN A 18 23.81 12.94 -12.60
C GLN A 18 23.78 12.74 -11.08
N GLU A 19 23.81 13.84 -10.31
CA GLU A 19 23.70 13.80 -8.84
C GLU A 19 22.34 13.27 -8.41
N PHE A 20 21.28 13.62 -9.15
CA PHE A 20 19.94 13.09 -8.92
C PHE A 20 19.89 11.56 -9.03
N ILE A 21 20.48 10.98 -10.08
CA ILE A 21 20.52 9.51 -10.26
C ILE A 21 21.27 8.83 -9.12
N VAL A 22 22.42 9.37 -8.71
CA VAL A 22 23.19 8.84 -7.57
C VAL A 22 22.37 8.94 -6.29
N GLY A 23 21.72 10.09 -6.06
CA GLY A 23 20.85 10.32 -4.92
C GLY A 23 19.65 9.38 -4.87
N CYS A 24 19.13 8.96 -6.04
CA CYS A 24 18.01 8.03 -6.14
C CYS A 24 18.37 6.57 -5.83
N GLN A 25 19.66 6.19 -5.81
CA GLN A 25 20.08 4.80 -5.61
C GLN A 25 19.51 4.14 -4.33
N PRO A 26 19.56 4.78 -3.15
CA PRO A 26 18.97 4.20 -1.94
C PRO A 26 17.46 3.95 -2.07
N PHE A 27 16.73 4.81 -2.78
CA PHE A 27 15.29 4.64 -2.98
C PHE A 27 14.97 3.56 -4.01
N ILE A 28 15.75 3.46 -5.09
CA ILE A 28 15.67 2.34 -6.03
C ILE A 28 15.89 1.02 -5.28
N ARG A 29 16.93 0.92 -4.45
CA ARG A 29 17.21 -0.27 -3.62
C ARG A 29 16.09 -0.56 -2.63
N ALA A 30 15.51 0.46 -1.97
CA ALA A 30 14.37 0.28 -1.10
C ALA A 30 13.15 -0.30 -1.85
N CYS A 31 12.88 0.20 -3.07
CA CYS A 31 11.84 -0.35 -3.94
C CYS A 31 12.15 -1.79 -4.36
N ILE A 32 13.39 -2.11 -4.72
CA ILE A 32 13.79 -3.48 -5.12
C ILE A 32 13.71 -4.44 -3.95
N GLY A 33 14.16 -4.03 -2.76
CA GLY A 33 14.06 -4.81 -1.54
C GLY A 33 12.61 -5.20 -1.23
N TYR A 34 11.64 -4.34 -1.55
CA TYR A 34 10.22 -4.72 -1.51
C TYR A 34 9.89 -5.89 -2.45
N TYR A 35 10.36 -5.86 -3.69
CA TYR A 35 10.14 -6.94 -4.65
C TYR A 35 10.92 -8.23 -4.31
N ILE A 36 12.09 -8.12 -3.68
CA ILE A 36 12.84 -9.27 -3.17
C ILE A 36 12.04 -9.96 -2.06
N ARG A 37 11.51 -9.19 -1.10
CA ARG A 37 10.65 -9.73 -0.03
C ARG A 37 9.38 -10.38 -0.57
N LYS A 38 8.88 -9.94 -1.72
CA LYS A 38 7.73 -10.55 -2.43
C LYS A 38 8.12 -11.80 -3.26
N GLY A 39 9.39 -12.22 -3.25
CA GLY A 39 9.89 -13.32 -4.08
C GLY A 39 9.88 -13.03 -5.59
N MET A 40 9.69 -11.76 -5.99
CA MET A 40 9.62 -11.37 -7.39
C MET A 40 11.00 -11.12 -8.01
N VAL A 41 12.01 -10.85 -7.19
CA VAL A 41 13.41 -10.66 -7.57
C VAL A 41 14.25 -11.48 -6.61
N ARG A 42 15.26 -12.21 -7.09
CA ARG A 42 16.15 -12.96 -6.19
C ARG A 42 17.10 -11.99 -5.50
N LEU A 43 17.43 -12.25 -4.23
CA LEU A 43 18.41 -11.44 -3.51
C LEU A 43 19.77 -11.39 -4.21
N ALA A 44 20.18 -12.51 -4.82
CA ALA A 44 21.41 -12.60 -5.62
C ALA A 44 21.42 -11.64 -6.82
N ASP A 45 20.24 -11.28 -7.33
CA ASP A 45 20.09 -10.42 -8.51
C ASP A 45 19.85 -8.95 -8.09
N GLU A 46 19.87 -8.59 -6.80
CA GLU A 46 19.52 -7.24 -6.33
C GLU A 46 20.34 -6.17 -7.04
N GLU A 47 21.66 -6.38 -7.14
CA GLU A 47 22.58 -5.38 -7.70
C GLU A 47 22.39 -5.21 -9.21
N ASP A 48 22.32 -6.32 -9.95
CA ASP A 48 22.07 -6.31 -11.39
C ASP A 48 20.70 -5.69 -11.73
N PHE A 49 19.70 -5.99 -10.91
CA PHE A 49 18.37 -5.44 -11.06
C PHE A 49 18.36 -3.93 -10.73
N ALA A 50 19.09 -3.49 -9.71
CA ALA A 50 19.26 -2.07 -9.40
C ALA A 50 19.96 -1.30 -10.53
N GLN A 51 20.99 -1.89 -11.13
CA GLN A 51 21.66 -1.32 -12.30
C GLN A 51 20.71 -1.22 -13.50
N SER A 52 19.93 -2.27 -13.76
CA SER A 52 18.95 -2.30 -14.85
C SER A 52 17.86 -1.23 -14.67
N VAL A 53 17.33 -1.07 -13.46
CA VAL A 53 16.37 -0.01 -13.12
C VAL A 53 17.00 1.36 -13.32
N THR A 54 18.26 1.53 -12.92
CA THR A 54 19.00 2.78 -13.07
C THR A 54 19.22 3.14 -14.54
N ALA A 55 19.60 2.18 -15.38
CA ALA A 55 19.80 2.38 -16.81
C ALA A 55 18.50 2.82 -17.50
N GLU A 56 17.39 2.11 -17.28
CA GLU A 56 16.08 2.49 -17.83
C GLU A 56 15.61 3.85 -17.28
N LEU A 57 15.91 4.18 -16.03
CA LEU A 57 15.58 5.47 -15.46
C LEU A 57 16.33 6.60 -16.17
N ILE A 58 17.63 6.43 -16.44
CA ILE A 58 18.46 7.38 -17.18
C ILE A 58 17.84 7.67 -18.56
N GLU A 59 17.44 6.62 -19.29
CA GLU A 59 16.80 6.76 -20.61
C GLU A 59 15.48 7.55 -20.55
N ARG A 60 14.73 7.43 -19.45
CA ARG A 60 13.45 8.11 -19.27
C ARG A 60 13.55 9.53 -18.72
N LEU A 61 14.71 9.94 -18.20
CA LEU A 61 14.87 11.28 -17.61
C LEU A 61 14.43 12.42 -18.54
N PRO A 62 14.78 12.46 -19.84
CA PRO A 62 14.36 13.56 -20.72
C PRO A 62 12.84 13.66 -20.82
N VAL A 63 12.15 12.51 -20.88
CA VAL A 63 10.69 12.43 -20.98
C VAL A 63 10.04 12.85 -19.66
N ILE A 64 10.61 12.44 -18.53
CA ILE A 64 10.14 12.82 -17.19
C ILE A 64 10.24 14.35 -17.03
N THR A 65 11.40 14.93 -17.33
CA THR A 65 11.65 16.38 -17.26
C THR A 65 10.71 17.15 -18.19
N ALA A 66 10.43 16.64 -19.39
CA ALA A 66 9.52 17.30 -20.33
C ALA A 66 8.04 17.23 -19.89
N ARG A 67 7.63 16.15 -19.21
CA ARG A 67 6.22 15.89 -18.87
C ARG A 67 5.82 16.34 -17.47
N PHE A 68 6.76 16.47 -16.54
CA PHE A 68 6.44 16.84 -15.17
C PHE A 68 6.09 18.33 -15.08
N ARG A 69 4.81 18.63 -14.76
CA ARG A 69 4.27 20.00 -14.74
C ARG A 69 4.32 20.69 -13.38
N GLU A 70 5.15 20.20 -12.44
CA GLU A 70 5.29 20.74 -11.06
C GLU A 70 3.99 20.82 -10.21
N GLN A 71 2.87 20.29 -10.72
CA GLN A 71 1.55 20.34 -10.05
C GLN A 71 1.35 19.26 -8.97
N SER A 72 2.29 18.30 -8.83
CA SER A 72 2.16 17.18 -7.90
C SER A 72 3.46 16.96 -7.14
N ASN A 73 3.40 16.26 -6.00
CA ASN A 73 4.59 15.89 -5.26
C ASN A 73 5.46 14.98 -6.15
N PHE A 74 6.70 15.41 -6.38
CA PHE A 74 7.63 14.73 -7.28
C PHE A 74 8.01 13.32 -6.80
N GLN A 75 8.11 13.11 -5.49
CA GLN A 75 8.53 11.82 -4.91
C GLN A 75 7.51 10.69 -5.15
N PRO A 76 6.19 10.84 -4.89
CA PRO A 76 5.18 9.86 -5.32
C PRO A 76 5.21 9.57 -6.82
N TYR A 77 5.38 10.62 -7.64
CA TYR A 77 5.49 10.48 -9.08
C TYR A 77 6.70 9.61 -9.46
N MET A 78 7.87 9.89 -8.88
CA MET A 78 9.08 9.08 -9.10
C MET A 78 8.95 7.65 -8.60
N GLY A 79 8.28 7.44 -7.46
CA GLY A 79 7.94 6.10 -6.97
C GLY A 79 7.14 5.30 -8.00
N ALA A 80 6.12 5.92 -8.61
CA ALA A 80 5.35 5.28 -9.67
C ALA A 80 6.18 4.99 -10.94
N VAL A 81 7.09 5.90 -11.32
CA VAL A 81 8.00 5.68 -12.45
C VAL A 81 8.92 4.47 -12.19
N ILE A 82 9.59 4.43 -11.03
CA ILE A 82 10.51 3.33 -10.67
C ILE A 82 9.74 2.02 -10.55
N HIS A 83 8.56 2.03 -9.93
CA HIS A 83 7.67 0.87 -9.87
C HIS A 83 7.37 0.31 -11.27
N ASN A 84 7.00 1.18 -12.22
CA ASN A 84 6.70 0.78 -13.60
C ASN A 84 7.93 0.22 -14.33
N ILE A 85 9.12 0.77 -14.06
CA ILE A 85 10.39 0.26 -14.61
C ILE A 85 10.65 -1.17 -14.09
N ILE A 86 10.52 -1.38 -12.79
CA ILE A 86 10.70 -2.70 -12.17
C ILE A 86 9.74 -3.74 -12.78
N LEU A 87 8.46 -3.39 -12.94
CA LEU A 87 7.49 -4.28 -13.58
C LEU A 87 7.84 -4.58 -15.04
N LYS A 88 8.35 -3.60 -15.80
CA LYS A 88 8.81 -3.79 -17.19
C LYS A 88 9.96 -4.79 -17.25
N LEU A 89 10.99 -4.60 -16.43
CA LEU A 89 12.17 -5.47 -16.40
C LEU A 89 11.82 -6.91 -16.01
N ARG A 90 10.93 -7.09 -15.03
CA ARG A 90 10.43 -8.41 -14.63
C ARG A 90 9.74 -9.14 -15.78
N ARG A 91 8.90 -8.43 -16.56
CA ARG A 91 8.20 -9.03 -17.70
C ARG A 91 9.20 -9.56 -18.73
N GLY A 92 10.29 -8.82 -18.98
CA GLY A 92 11.37 -9.26 -19.88
C GLY A 92 12.15 -10.49 -19.38
N GLN A 93 12.33 -10.64 -18.07
CA GLN A 93 13.03 -11.81 -17.49
C GLN A 93 12.19 -13.10 -17.52
N ARG A 94 10.85 -12.99 -17.49
CA ARG A 94 9.95 -14.15 -17.60
C ARG A 94 10.06 -14.86 -18.96
N ASP A 95 10.34 -14.12 -20.03
CA ASP A 95 10.46 -14.69 -21.37
C ASP A 95 11.78 -15.46 -21.61
N MET A 96 12.76 -15.35 -20.70
CA MET A 96 14.07 -16.02 -20.83
C MET A 96 14.29 -17.18 -19.85
N THR A 97 13.35 -17.44 -18.93
CA THR A 97 13.58 -18.39 -17.83
C THR A 97 12.41 -19.36 -17.65
N GLU A 98 12.15 -20.20 -18.65
CA GLU A 98 11.58 -21.53 -18.38
C GLU A 98 12.68 -22.43 -17.84
N VAL A 99 12.91 -22.39 -16.52
CA VAL A 99 13.63 -23.42 -15.79
C VAL A 99 12.78 -23.78 -14.58
N PRO A 100 12.55 -25.08 -14.29
CA PRO A 100 11.53 -25.53 -13.36
C PRO A 100 11.86 -25.04 -11.95
N LEU A 101 10.90 -24.36 -11.32
CA LEU A 101 10.98 -24.08 -9.89
C LEU A 101 10.86 -25.41 -9.14
N LEU A 102 12.00 -25.89 -8.67
CA LEU A 102 12.10 -26.73 -7.48
C LEU A 102 11.29 -26.08 -6.35
N HIS A 103 10.09 -26.58 -6.10
CA HIS A 103 9.44 -26.58 -4.78
C HIS A 103 8.63 -27.88 -4.66
N GLU A 104 9.37 -28.99 -4.54
CA GLU A 104 8.97 -30.10 -3.69
C GLU A 104 8.99 -29.58 -2.23
N ALA A 105 7.84 -29.11 -1.76
CA ALA A 105 7.55 -28.95 -0.34
C ALA A 105 6.03 -29.09 -0.11
N GLU A 106 5.46 -30.16 -0.67
CA GLU A 106 4.23 -30.73 -0.16
C GLU A 106 4.57 -32.06 0.53
N ALA A 107 4.67 -32.06 1.86
CA ALA A 107 4.36 -33.21 2.73
C ALA A 107 4.73 -32.90 4.20
N ASP A 108 3.83 -32.24 4.94
CA ASP A 108 3.27 -32.81 6.18
C ASP A 108 2.35 -31.78 6.84
N ARG A 109 1.04 -31.91 6.61
CA ARG A 109 0.00 -31.09 7.27
C ARG A 109 -0.47 -31.75 8.56
N SER A 110 0.43 -31.96 9.52
CA SER A 110 0.07 -32.36 10.88
C SER A 110 0.58 -31.32 11.88
N ALA A 111 -0.35 -30.47 12.35
CA ALA A 111 -0.21 -29.55 13.49
C ALA A 111 1.17 -28.89 13.64
N ASP A 112 1.50 -27.99 12.71
CA ASP A 112 2.85 -27.43 12.56
C ASP A 112 2.98 -26.06 13.26
N PRO A 113 3.98 -25.84 14.14
CA PRO A 113 4.35 -24.52 14.68
C PRO A 113 4.75 -23.46 13.61
N SER A 114 4.64 -23.76 12.33
CA SER A 114 4.82 -22.85 11.18
C SER A 114 3.62 -21.91 10.90
N VAL A 115 2.43 -22.20 11.44
CA VAL A 115 1.22 -21.39 11.20
C VAL A 115 1.34 -19.93 11.68
N PRO A 116 1.92 -19.63 12.87
CA PRO A 116 2.17 -18.25 13.29
C PRO A 116 3.10 -17.50 12.33
N LEU A 117 4.15 -18.15 11.81
CA LEU A 117 5.12 -17.55 10.89
C LEU A 117 4.47 -17.19 9.54
N LEU A 118 3.58 -18.03 9.03
CA LEU A 118 2.82 -17.74 7.81
C LEU A 118 1.94 -16.51 8.01
N LEU A 119 1.20 -16.43 9.11
CA LEU A 119 0.32 -15.30 9.40
C LEU A 119 1.11 -13.99 9.60
N GLU A 120 2.27 -14.03 10.24
CA GLU A 120 3.16 -12.88 10.37
C GLU A 120 3.65 -12.42 9.01
N SER A 121 4.07 -13.34 8.13
CA SER A 121 4.49 -13.00 6.78
C SER A 121 3.38 -12.32 5.96
N GLU A 122 2.14 -12.73 6.14
CA GLU A 122 0.95 -12.14 5.50
C GLU A 122 0.63 -10.75 6.06
N VAL A 123 0.77 -10.55 7.37
CA VAL A 123 0.63 -9.24 8.01
C VAL A 123 1.73 -8.28 7.53
N GLU A 124 2.96 -8.77 7.36
CA GLU A 124 4.08 -7.98 6.81
C GLU A 124 3.83 -7.58 5.35
N GLN A 125 3.38 -8.55 4.55
CA GLN A 125 2.92 -8.37 3.18
C GLN A 125 1.83 -7.30 3.09
N PHE A 126 0.84 -7.38 3.96
CA PHE A 126 -0.25 -6.40 4.06
C PHE A 126 0.25 -5.03 4.52
N HIS A 127 1.16 -4.98 5.51
CA HIS A 127 1.77 -3.76 5.99
C HIS A 127 2.43 -2.98 4.85
N VAL A 128 3.20 -3.66 3.99
CA VAL A 128 3.85 -2.95 2.89
C VAL A 128 2.83 -2.40 1.89
N ILE A 129 1.73 -3.12 1.61
CA ILE A 129 0.65 -2.58 0.79
C ILE A 129 0.04 -1.35 1.44
N MET A 130 -0.15 -1.35 2.76
CA MET A 130 -0.64 -0.19 3.50
C MET A 130 0.31 1.00 3.44
N VAL A 131 1.63 0.78 3.40
CA VAL A 131 2.64 1.85 3.18
C VAL A 131 2.46 2.50 1.81
N LEU A 132 2.13 1.73 0.76
CA LEU A 132 1.89 2.26 -0.59
C LEU A 132 0.66 3.18 -0.67
N LEU A 133 -0.34 2.97 0.18
CA LEU A 133 -1.51 3.87 0.29
C LEU A 133 -1.17 5.23 0.92
N TYR A 134 0.02 5.38 1.53
CA TYR A 134 0.56 6.61 2.08
C TYR A 134 -0.46 7.41 2.93
N ARG A 135 -0.82 8.62 2.51
CA ARG A 135 -1.77 9.52 3.21
C ARG A 135 -3.18 8.94 3.32
N GLU A 136 -3.59 8.11 2.37
CA GLU A 136 -4.94 7.52 2.37
C GLU A 136 -5.03 6.25 3.24
N ARG A 137 -3.90 5.74 3.76
CA ARG A 137 -3.86 4.49 4.56
C ARG A 137 -4.89 4.49 5.70
N HIS A 138 -4.88 5.51 6.55
CA HIS A 138 -5.75 5.55 7.73
C HIS A 138 -7.22 5.70 7.36
N ARG A 139 -7.49 6.49 6.33
CA ARG A 139 -8.84 6.65 5.77
C ARG A 139 -9.35 5.33 5.19
N PHE A 140 -8.50 4.64 4.43
CA PHE A 140 -8.80 3.32 3.88
C PHE A 140 -9.13 2.33 5.01
N LEU A 141 -8.27 2.22 6.03
CA LEU A 141 -8.48 1.29 7.15
C LEU A 141 -9.79 1.56 7.89
N LEU A 142 -10.10 2.83 8.20
CA LEU A 142 -11.37 3.19 8.83
C LEU A 142 -12.56 2.79 7.95
N CYS A 143 -12.54 3.11 6.66
CA CYS A 143 -13.65 2.80 5.77
C CYS A 143 -13.77 1.30 5.50
N ALA A 144 -12.66 0.57 5.41
CA ALA A 144 -12.65 -0.87 5.23
C ALA A 144 -13.22 -1.58 6.46
N LYS A 145 -12.91 -1.11 7.68
CA LYS A 145 -13.56 -1.60 8.91
C LYS A 145 -15.06 -1.39 8.90
N VAL A 146 -15.53 -0.22 8.45
CA VAL A 146 -16.98 0.05 8.28
C VAL A 146 -17.61 -0.88 7.24
N TYR A 147 -16.90 -1.15 6.12
CA TYR A 147 -17.36 -2.02 5.04
C TYR A 147 -17.47 -3.49 5.46
N LEU A 148 -16.46 -3.99 6.16
CA LEU A 148 -16.32 -5.37 6.61
C LEU A 148 -16.95 -5.63 8.00
N ASP A 149 -17.64 -4.63 8.56
CA ASP A 149 -18.29 -4.71 9.87
C ASP A 149 -17.35 -5.06 11.04
N LEU A 150 -16.11 -4.56 10.98
CA LEU A 150 -15.08 -4.76 12.01
C LEU A 150 -15.16 -3.71 13.13
N GLU A 151 -14.62 -4.05 14.29
CA GLU A 151 -14.52 -3.15 15.44
C GLU A 151 -13.64 -1.92 15.12
N ILE A 152 -14.20 -0.73 15.39
CA ILE A 152 -13.55 0.57 15.15
C ILE A 152 -13.04 1.12 16.49
N PHE A 153 -11.75 1.41 16.59
CA PHE A 153 -11.18 2.03 17.78
C PHE A 153 -11.10 3.55 17.66
N ALA A 154 -11.05 4.24 18.81
CA ALA A 154 -10.87 5.69 18.84
C ALA A 154 -9.55 6.14 18.17
N SER A 155 -8.51 5.30 18.23
CA SER A 155 -7.24 5.52 17.52
C SER A 155 -7.40 5.48 16.00
N ASP A 156 -8.23 4.59 15.45
CA ASP A 156 -8.51 4.52 14.01
C ASP A 156 -9.12 5.83 13.51
N ILE A 157 -10.13 6.33 14.25
CA ILE A 157 -10.82 7.58 13.92
C ILE A 157 -9.86 8.76 14.01
N ARG A 158 -9.09 8.89 15.09
CA ARG A 158 -8.14 10.00 15.26
C ARG A 158 -7.05 10.02 14.18
N ARG A 159 -6.58 8.87 13.71
CA ARG A 159 -5.58 8.82 12.64
C ARG A 159 -6.16 9.15 11.26
N ALA A 160 -7.37 8.68 10.99
CA ALA A 160 -8.06 8.97 9.74
C ALA A 160 -8.56 10.42 9.70
N LEU A 161 -8.97 10.97 10.85
CA LEU A 161 -9.62 12.27 11.02
C LEU A 161 -9.03 13.01 12.24
N PRO A 162 -7.81 13.58 12.15
CA PRO A 162 -7.12 14.17 13.30
C PRO A 162 -7.86 15.29 14.02
N ASN A 163 -8.72 16.02 13.30
CA ASN A 163 -9.45 17.18 13.83
C ASN A 163 -10.91 16.86 14.16
N ILE A 164 -11.32 15.59 14.15
CA ILE A 164 -12.72 15.20 14.34
C ILE A 164 -13.32 15.75 15.64
N SER A 165 -14.56 16.22 15.59
CA SER A 165 -15.28 16.59 16.81
C SER A 165 -15.61 15.36 17.66
N ALA A 166 -15.65 15.53 18.98
CA ALA A 166 -15.98 14.43 19.90
C ALA A 166 -17.35 13.80 19.59
N ALA A 167 -18.35 14.62 19.20
CA ALA A 167 -19.66 14.16 18.81
C ALA A 167 -19.63 13.30 17.53
N ALA A 168 -18.89 13.72 16.49
CA ALA A 168 -18.77 12.94 15.26
C ALA A 168 -17.98 11.63 15.48
N ALA A 169 -16.93 11.68 16.30
CA ALA A 169 -16.19 10.48 16.69
C ALA A 169 -17.07 9.49 17.46
N ALA A 170 -17.88 9.98 18.40
CA ALA A 170 -18.83 9.16 19.15
C ALA A 170 -19.87 8.49 18.24
N SER A 171 -20.39 9.20 17.22
CA SER A 171 -21.31 8.62 16.24
C SER A 171 -20.70 7.47 15.44
N ILE A 172 -19.40 7.53 15.11
CA ILE A 172 -18.69 6.44 14.42
C ILE A 172 -18.41 5.29 15.40
N LEU A 173 -17.98 5.59 16.64
CA LEU A 173 -17.74 4.55 17.65
C LEU A 173 -19.00 3.78 18.05
N ALA A 174 -20.16 4.44 17.99
CA ALA A 174 -21.47 3.81 18.22
C ALA A 174 -21.77 2.70 17.19
N PHE A 175 -20.98 2.56 16.13
CA PHE A 175 -21.08 1.40 15.25
C PHE A 175 -20.64 0.12 15.94
N ASN A 176 -19.80 0.14 16.97
CA ASN A 176 -19.42 -1.10 17.66
C ASN A 176 -20.61 -1.72 18.43
N GLU A 177 -21.60 -0.90 18.79
CA GLU A 177 -22.79 -1.31 19.51
C GLU A 177 -23.91 -1.72 18.55
N PRO A 178 -24.37 -2.98 18.55
CA PRO A 178 -25.40 -3.46 17.61
C PRO A 178 -26.73 -2.70 17.68
N ALA A 179 -27.06 -2.13 18.84
CA ALA A 179 -28.30 -1.38 19.05
C ALA A 179 -28.31 -0.01 18.36
N THR A 180 -27.15 0.62 18.20
CA THR A 180 -27.00 1.95 17.59
C THR A 180 -26.40 1.92 16.19
N ARG A 181 -25.84 0.77 15.78
CA ARG A 181 -25.27 0.57 14.44
C ARG A 181 -26.36 0.72 13.35
N PRO A 182 -26.19 1.62 12.38
CA PRO A 182 -27.06 1.66 11.21
C PRO A 182 -27.07 0.31 10.49
N LYS A 183 -28.25 -0.22 10.18
CA LYS A 183 -28.38 -1.57 9.60
C LYS A 183 -27.84 -1.62 8.19
N ARG A 184 -28.04 -0.55 7.42
CA ARG A 184 -27.65 -0.52 6.02
C ARG A 184 -26.27 0.08 5.86
N LEU A 185 -25.49 -0.49 4.94
CA LEU A 185 -24.12 -0.06 4.69
C LEU A 185 -24.03 1.39 4.19
N ASP A 186 -24.97 1.81 3.34
CA ASP A 186 -25.05 3.18 2.83
C ASP A 186 -25.29 4.22 3.94
N GLU A 187 -26.11 3.89 4.95
CA GLU A 187 -26.32 4.73 6.13
C GLU A 187 -25.02 4.89 6.95
N ARG A 188 -24.27 3.80 7.15
CA ARG A 188 -22.97 3.85 7.85
C ARG A 188 -21.99 4.75 7.10
N PHE A 189 -21.90 4.60 5.77
CA PHE A 189 -21.05 5.45 4.95
C PHE A 189 -21.51 6.90 4.89
N ALA A 190 -22.80 7.19 5.01
CA ALA A 190 -23.31 8.56 5.11
C ALA A 190 -22.80 9.28 6.37
N VAL A 191 -22.77 8.59 7.52
CA VAL A 191 -22.23 9.13 8.78
C VAL A 191 -20.72 9.38 8.67
N VAL A 192 -19.96 8.44 8.09
CA VAL A 192 -18.50 8.61 7.89
C VAL A 192 -18.22 9.74 6.90
N ALA A 193 -19.04 9.88 5.86
CA ALA A 193 -18.92 10.94 4.87
C ALA A 193 -19.22 12.33 5.46
N ASP A 194 -20.27 12.47 6.28
CA ASP A 194 -20.54 13.72 7.03
C ASP A 194 -19.36 14.09 7.94
N ALA A 195 -18.78 13.10 8.63
CA ALA A 195 -17.59 13.33 9.45
C ALA A 195 -16.39 13.80 8.61
N LEU A 196 -16.14 13.19 7.44
CA LEU A 196 -15.06 13.59 6.52
C LEU A 196 -15.29 14.98 5.92
N GLN A 197 -16.52 15.30 5.53
CA GLN A 197 -16.86 16.56 4.86
C GLN A 197 -16.62 17.78 5.75
N ARG A 198 -16.80 17.64 7.07
CA ARG A 198 -16.54 18.72 8.05
C ARG A 198 -15.06 19.13 8.13
N PHE A 199 -14.14 18.33 7.58
CA PHE A 199 -12.70 18.58 7.60
C PHE A 199 -12.06 18.69 6.21
N GLY A 200 -12.83 18.40 5.15
CA GLY A 200 -12.37 18.48 3.76
C GLY A 200 -12.98 19.66 3.02
N SER A 201 -12.28 20.18 2.01
CA SER A 201 -12.80 21.19 1.08
C SER A 201 -13.77 20.63 0.04
N HIS A 202 -13.95 19.32 -0.02
CA HIS A 202 -14.75 18.64 -1.03
C HIS A 202 -15.96 17.94 -0.40
N ILE A 203 -17.11 18.11 -1.04
CA ILE A 203 -18.32 17.36 -0.73
C ILE A 203 -18.05 15.89 -1.04
N ILE A 204 -18.21 15.03 -0.04
CA ILE A 204 -18.04 13.59 -0.17
C ILE A 204 -19.41 12.97 0.07
N GLU A 205 -19.98 12.34 -0.94
CA GLU A 205 -21.19 11.56 -0.79
C GLU A 205 -20.87 10.18 -0.22
N GLY A 206 -21.76 9.66 0.65
CA GLY A 206 -21.60 8.33 1.26
C GLY A 206 -21.40 7.21 0.22
N ASP A 207 -22.17 7.21 -0.88
CA ASP A 207 -22.01 6.20 -1.93
C ASP A 207 -20.68 6.32 -2.68
N SER A 208 -20.21 7.55 -2.92
CA SER A 208 -18.90 7.79 -3.53
C SER A 208 -17.78 7.25 -2.65
N LEU A 209 -17.86 7.46 -1.33
CA LEU A 209 -16.91 6.91 -0.36
C LEU A 209 -16.96 5.38 -0.33
N ARG A 210 -18.16 4.79 -0.32
CA ARG A 210 -18.37 3.33 -0.37
C ARG A 210 -17.71 2.70 -1.61
N ARG A 211 -17.95 3.26 -2.80
CA ARG A 211 -17.34 2.79 -4.06
C ARG A 211 -15.83 2.99 -4.09
N TRP A 212 -15.34 4.07 -3.49
CA TRP A 212 -13.90 4.28 -3.32
C TRP A 212 -13.30 3.19 -2.43
N THR A 213 -13.94 2.86 -1.30
CA THR A 213 -13.47 1.80 -0.40
C THR A 213 -13.45 0.45 -1.09
N GLN A 214 -14.55 0.07 -1.76
CA GLN A 214 -14.62 -1.20 -2.50
C GLN A 214 -13.49 -1.31 -3.53
N ARG A 215 -13.29 -0.28 -4.37
CA ARG A 215 -12.20 -0.29 -5.36
C ARG A 215 -10.81 -0.45 -4.74
N ASN A 216 -10.56 0.18 -3.58
CA ASN A 216 -9.28 0.02 -2.89
C ASN A 216 -9.15 -1.37 -2.26
N MET A 217 -10.23 -1.97 -1.75
CA MET A 217 -10.20 -3.35 -1.27
C MET A 217 -9.87 -4.32 -2.40
N GLU A 218 -10.50 -4.19 -3.57
CA GLU A 218 -10.17 -4.99 -4.77
C GLU A 218 -8.71 -4.81 -5.20
N HIS A 219 -8.22 -3.57 -5.15
CA HIS A 219 -6.82 -3.30 -5.48
C HIS A 219 -5.87 -3.97 -4.48
N VAL A 220 -6.16 -3.90 -3.18
CA VAL A 220 -5.37 -4.57 -2.14
C VAL A 220 -5.41 -6.08 -2.31
N LEU A 221 -6.57 -6.68 -2.58
CA LEU A 221 -6.71 -8.11 -2.87
C LEU A 221 -5.92 -8.53 -4.10
N SER A 222 -5.96 -7.74 -5.17
CA SER A 222 -5.13 -7.97 -6.37
C SER A 222 -3.63 -7.93 -6.04
N LEU A 223 -3.19 -7.02 -5.18
CA LEU A 223 -1.79 -6.95 -4.73
C LEU A 223 -1.38 -8.12 -3.82
N LEU A 224 -2.30 -8.61 -2.99
CA LEU A 224 -2.08 -9.77 -2.13
C LEU A 224 -2.00 -11.06 -2.95
N ASN A 225 -2.90 -11.23 -3.92
CA ASN A 225 -2.96 -12.42 -4.76
C ASN A 225 -1.86 -12.46 -5.83
N GLY A 226 -1.37 -11.30 -6.27
CA GLY A 226 -0.37 -11.20 -7.33
C GLY A 226 -0.96 -11.35 -8.74
N ASP A 227 -0.07 -11.21 -9.73
CA ASP A 227 -0.40 -11.39 -11.15
C ASP A 227 0.75 -12.16 -11.88
N PRO A 228 0.54 -13.46 -12.22
CA PRO A 228 -0.69 -14.24 -12.04
C PRO A 228 -1.01 -14.54 -10.56
N PRO A 229 -2.26 -14.93 -10.21
CA PRO A 229 -2.63 -15.25 -8.84
C PRO A 229 -1.79 -16.40 -8.27
N LEU A 230 -1.05 -16.12 -7.20
CA LEU A 230 -0.28 -17.10 -6.42
C LEU A 230 -0.99 -17.48 -5.12
N SER A 231 -1.86 -16.59 -4.63
CA SER A 231 -2.70 -16.80 -3.45
C SER A 231 -4.18 -16.62 -3.81
N ALA A 232 -5.06 -17.04 -2.91
CA ALA A 232 -6.51 -16.94 -3.05
C ALA A 232 -7.16 -16.13 -1.92
N HIS A 233 -6.54 -14.99 -1.57
CA HIS A 233 -7.10 -14.05 -0.61
C HIS A 233 -8.42 -13.47 -1.14
N ASP A 234 -9.39 -13.39 -0.24
CA ASP A 234 -10.73 -12.86 -0.43
C ASP A 234 -11.06 -11.82 0.65
N HIS A 235 -12.30 -11.33 0.67
CA HIS A 235 -12.73 -10.34 1.66
C HIS A 235 -12.61 -10.83 3.11
N ASP A 236 -12.83 -12.12 3.37
CA ASP A 236 -12.71 -12.70 4.71
C ASP A 236 -11.25 -12.71 5.15
N THR A 237 -10.35 -13.07 4.25
CA THR A 237 -8.90 -13.01 4.51
C THR A 237 -8.44 -11.57 4.74
N LEU A 238 -8.94 -10.62 3.95
CA LEU A 238 -8.66 -9.20 4.13
C LEU A 238 -9.17 -8.67 5.48
N ALA A 239 -10.35 -9.10 5.91
CA ALA A 239 -10.91 -8.74 7.22
C ALA A 239 -9.99 -9.20 8.35
N ALA A 240 -9.55 -10.47 8.31
CA ALA A 240 -8.63 -11.02 9.30
C ALA A 240 -7.28 -10.27 9.31
N LEU A 241 -6.75 -9.90 8.14
CA LEU A 241 -5.51 -9.12 8.02
C LEU A 241 -5.66 -7.71 8.58
N ILE A 242 -6.77 -7.01 8.31
CA ILE A 242 -7.03 -5.67 8.86
C ILE A 242 -7.13 -5.71 10.39
N GLU A 243 -7.84 -6.70 10.94
CA GLU A 243 -8.00 -6.85 12.39
C GLU A 243 -6.63 -7.07 13.06
N ARG A 244 -5.82 -7.99 12.52
CA ARG A 244 -4.46 -8.26 13.02
C ARG A 244 -3.55 -7.05 12.85
N TYR A 245 -3.53 -6.44 11.67
CA TYR A 245 -2.69 -5.28 11.36
C TYR A 245 -2.95 -4.12 12.33
N THR A 246 -4.22 -3.80 12.59
CA THR A 246 -4.58 -2.70 13.51
C THR A 246 -4.30 -2.97 14.98
N ARG A 247 -4.02 -4.23 15.36
CA ARG A 247 -3.56 -4.63 16.70
C ARG A 247 -2.05 -4.85 16.79
N SER A 248 -1.33 -4.84 15.67
CA SER A 248 0.12 -5.12 15.60
C SER A 248 0.98 -3.88 15.89
N GLU A 249 2.28 -4.11 16.13
CA GLU A 249 3.28 -3.06 16.32
C GLU A 249 3.44 -2.16 15.09
N HIS A 250 3.09 -2.63 13.89
CA HIS A 250 3.08 -1.84 12.64
C HIS A 250 2.00 -0.75 12.62
N TYR A 251 1.11 -0.76 13.61
CA TYR A 251 0.04 0.22 13.79
C TYR A 251 0.01 0.75 15.24
N PRO A 252 1.12 1.30 15.76
CA PRO A 252 1.31 1.57 17.19
C PRO A 252 0.19 2.46 17.73
N GLN A 253 -0.52 2.02 18.79
CA GLN A 253 -1.77 2.60 19.32
C GLN A 253 -1.72 4.11 19.63
#